data_AF-A0A9P4PQP5-F1
#
_entry.id   AF-A0A9P4PQP5-F1
#
_cell.length_a   1.000
_cell.length_b   1.000
_cell.length_c   1.000
_cell.angle_alpha   90.00
_cell.angle_beta   90.00
_cell.angle_gamma   90.00
#
_symmetry.space_group_name_H-M   'P 1'
#
loop_
_entity.id
_entity.type
_entity.pdbx_description
1 polymer ?
#
loop_
_entity_poly.entity_id
_entity_poly.type
_entity_poly.pdbx_seq_one_letter_code
_entity_poly.pdbx_strand_id
1 'polypeptide(L)'
;MATEETVQLNELHAPQQASIDAFNSVLSDLKGQLAKLRRDHDKHEPEYFRAVKDLSDDDLTSFSSSDLEAVRVAVSAYGLHLFGKVKIPTVDNAYIHVRIFGSAKDGTDGSSTDEREYKLHSIHTEEVVKGDGDRVYRAIFGKNDELEWFET
;
A
#
# COMPACT_ATOMS: atom_id res chain seq x y z
N MET A 1 16.48 7.85 4.45
CA MET A 1 15.64 6.84 3.79
C MET A 1 15.88 5.54 4.53
N ALA A 2 14.81 4.87 4.96
CA ALA A 2 14.93 3.58 5.63
C ALA A 2 14.94 2.50 4.55
N THR A 3 15.88 1.55 4.64
CA THR A 3 16.01 0.40 3.74
C THR A 3 15.55 -0.87 4.46
N GLU A 4 15.20 -1.93 3.71
CA GLU A 4 14.82 -3.24 4.26
C GLU A 4 15.82 -3.76 5.31
N GLU A 5 17.12 -3.56 5.07
CA GLU A 5 18.19 -4.00 5.98
C GLU A 5 18.20 -3.29 7.35
N THR A 6 17.57 -2.10 7.42
CA THR A 6 17.56 -1.25 8.63
C THR A 6 16.23 -1.29 9.38
N VAL A 7 15.23 -1.97 8.83
CA VAL A 7 13.86 -1.91 9.31
C VAL A 7 13.21 -3.29 9.25
N GLN A 8 12.98 -3.88 10.42
CA GLN A 8 12.34 -5.19 10.53
C GLN A 8 10.82 -5.04 10.59
N LEU A 9 10.13 -5.57 9.58
CA LEU A 9 8.68 -5.71 9.59
C LEU A 9 8.25 -6.75 10.62
N ASN A 10 7.27 -6.39 11.46
CA ASN A 10 6.64 -7.34 12.37
C ASN A 10 5.87 -8.44 11.62
N GLU A 11 5.29 -9.38 12.37
CA GLU A 11 4.43 -10.42 11.80
C GLU A 11 3.17 -9.80 11.16
N LEU A 12 2.68 -10.43 10.09
CA LEU A 12 1.42 -10.04 9.48
C LEU A 12 0.27 -10.22 10.49
N HIS A 13 -0.51 -9.16 10.72
CA HIS A 13 -1.64 -9.21 11.65
C HIS A 13 -2.84 -8.40 11.14
N ALA A 14 -4.02 -8.65 11.73
CA ALA A 14 -5.22 -7.86 11.47
C ALA A 14 -4.99 -6.39 11.90
N PRO A 15 -5.59 -5.40 11.21
CA PRO A 15 -5.39 -4.01 11.57
C PRO A 15 -5.97 -3.70 12.95
N GLN A 16 -5.20 -2.97 13.75
CA GLN A 16 -5.66 -2.39 15.01
C GLN A 16 -6.17 -0.97 14.76
N GLN A 17 -6.86 -0.37 15.74
CA GLN A 17 -7.44 0.96 15.60
C GLN A 17 -6.43 2.01 15.11
N ALA A 18 -5.20 2.00 15.63
CA ALA A 18 -4.16 2.92 15.18
C ALA A 18 -3.82 2.77 13.68
N SER A 19 -3.80 1.54 13.16
CA SER A 19 -3.58 1.28 11.72
C SER A 19 -4.77 1.74 10.88
N ILE A 20 -6.00 1.54 11.39
CA ILE A 20 -7.23 1.98 10.74
C ILE A 20 -7.27 3.51 10.67
N ASP A 21 -6.90 4.20 11.74
CA ASP A 21 -6.88 5.67 11.80
C ASP A 21 -5.83 6.24 10.85
N ALA A 22 -4.62 5.65 10.83
CA ALA A 22 -3.58 5.99 9.87
C ALA A 22 -4.05 5.80 8.42
N PHE A 23 -4.66 4.66 8.11
CA PHE A 23 -5.20 4.36 6.79
C PHE A 23 -6.33 5.33 6.38
N ASN A 24 -7.28 5.60 7.28
CA ASN A 24 -8.37 6.54 7.04
C ASN A 24 -7.86 7.95 6.73
N SER A 25 -6.79 8.40 7.41
CA SER A 25 -6.22 9.72 7.19
C SER A 25 -5.63 9.92 5.79
N VAL A 26 -5.19 8.84 5.14
CA VAL A 26 -4.60 8.86 3.79
C VAL A 26 -5.55 8.31 2.71
N LEU A 27 -6.74 7.84 3.09
CA LEU A 27 -7.66 7.11 2.19
C LEU A 27 -8.03 7.91 0.94
N SER A 28 -8.32 9.20 1.09
CA SER A 28 -8.66 10.08 -0.03
C SER A 28 -7.49 10.21 -1.02
N ASP A 29 -6.28 10.42 -0.50
CA ASP A 29 -5.06 10.54 -1.30
C ASP A 29 -4.71 9.22 -1.99
N LEU A 30 -4.82 8.10 -1.28
CA LEU A 30 -4.64 6.76 -1.84
C LEU A 30 -5.56 6.49 -3.03
N LYS A 31 -6.86 6.80 -2.92
CA LYS A 31 -7.81 6.62 -4.04
C LYS A 31 -7.41 7.48 -5.24
N GLY A 32 -7.07 8.75 -5.00
CA GLY A 32 -6.63 9.67 -6.06
C GLY A 32 -5.35 9.19 -6.76
N GLN A 33 -4.35 8.75 -6.00
CA GLN A 33 -3.09 8.26 -6.54
C GLN A 33 -3.25 6.92 -7.25
N LEU A 34 -4.08 6.01 -6.76
CA LEU A 34 -4.36 4.73 -7.43
C LEU A 34 -5.03 4.93 -8.79
N ALA A 35 -6.06 5.79 -8.86
CA ALA A 35 -6.73 6.09 -10.12
C ALA A 35 -5.78 6.76 -11.12
N LYS A 36 -4.92 7.68 -10.64
CA LYS A 36 -3.89 8.30 -11.48
C LYS A 36 -2.88 7.26 -11.98
N LEU A 37 -2.35 6.42 -11.09
CA LEU A 37 -1.40 5.35 -11.39
C LEU A 37 -1.97 4.42 -12.47
N ARG A 38 -3.23 3.99 -12.31
CA ARG A 38 -3.95 3.20 -13.30
C ARG A 38 -3.98 3.86 -14.67
N ARG A 39 -4.42 5.11 -14.75
CA ARG A 39 -4.52 5.85 -16.03
C ARG A 39 -3.17 6.08 -16.70
N ASP A 40 -2.10 6.24 -15.93
CA ASP A 40 -0.76 6.44 -16.47
C ASP A 40 -0.20 5.12 -17.02
N HIS A 41 -0.39 4.00 -16.32
CA HIS A 41 -0.03 2.68 -16.85
C HIS A 41 -0.88 2.26 -18.05
N ASP A 42 -2.18 2.53 -18.09
CA ASP A 42 -3.03 2.19 -19.24
C ASP A 42 -2.55 2.82 -20.57
N LYS A 43 -1.78 3.92 -20.52
CA LYS A 43 -1.20 4.57 -21.70
C LYS A 43 0.09 3.93 -22.19
N HIS A 44 0.86 3.32 -21.30
CA HIS A 44 2.26 2.95 -21.54
C HIS A 44 2.53 1.46 -21.31
N GLU A 45 1.98 0.89 -20.24
CA GLU A 45 2.25 -0.45 -19.73
C GLU A 45 0.97 -1.01 -19.04
N PRO A 46 -0.09 -1.32 -19.81
CA PRO A 46 -1.38 -1.77 -19.26
C PRO A 46 -1.29 -3.11 -18.51
N GLU A 47 -0.17 -3.83 -18.63
CA GLU A 47 0.10 -5.10 -17.96
C GLU A 47 -0.01 -4.99 -16.43
N TYR A 48 0.39 -3.86 -15.83
CA TYR A 48 0.34 -3.65 -14.38
C TYR A 48 -1.07 -3.84 -13.79
N PHE A 49 -2.11 -3.38 -14.49
CA PHE A 49 -3.49 -3.44 -14.04
C PHE A 49 -4.32 -4.49 -14.77
N ARG A 50 -3.68 -5.43 -15.47
CA ARG A 50 -4.38 -6.43 -16.29
C ARG A 50 -5.45 -7.21 -15.53
N ALA A 51 -5.23 -7.49 -14.24
CA ALA A 51 -6.17 -8.21 -13.37
C ALA A 51 -7.48 -7.46 -13.11
N VAL A 52 -7.48 -6.12 -13.26
CA VAL A 52 -8.64 -5.24 -13.00
C VAL A 52 -8.94 -4.35 -14.21
N LYS A 53 -8.50 -4.76 -15.40
CA LYS A 53 -8.59 -3.96 -16.62
C LYS A 53 -10.02 -3.51 -16.95
N ASP A 54 -11.00 -4.34 -16.62
CA ASP A 54 -12.42 -4.15 -16.93
C ASP A 54 -13.16 -3.34 -15.84
N LEU A 55 -12.48 -2.95 -14.76
CA LEU A 55 -13.05 -2.06 -13.73
C LEU A 55 -13.02 -0.60 -14.14
N SER A 56 -14.03 0.14 -13.70
CA SER A 56 -13.98 1.60 -13.65
C SER A 56 -13.04 2.07 -12.53
N ASP A 57 -12.60 3.33 -12.59
CA ASP A 57 -11.82 3.93 -11.48
C ASP A 57 -12.64 3.99 -10.19
N ASP A 58 -13.95 4.17 -10.28
CA ASP A 58 -14.85 4.19 -9.11
C ASP A 58 -14.92 2.81 -8.46
N ASP A 59 -14.99 1.74 -9.24
CA ASP A 59 -14.97 0.37 -8.72
C ASP A 59 -13.60 0.01 -8.14
N LEU A 60 -12.51 0.40 -8.82
CA LEU A 60 -11.14 0.19 -8.36
C LEU A 60 -10.87 0.90 -7.02
N THR A 61 -11.48 2.05 -6.81
CA THR A 61 -11.31 2.89 -5.61
C THR A 61 -12.48 2.80 -4.62
N SER A 62 -13.36 1.81 -4.77
CA SER A 62 -14.56 1.65 -3.93
C SER A 62 -14.26 1.23 -2.48
N PHE A 63 -13.04 0.77 -2.18
CA PHE A 63 -12.62 0.31 -0.86
C PHE A 63 -12.72 1.38 0.24
N SER A 64 -12.81 0.93 1.48
CA SER A 64 -12.84 1.72 2.71
C SER A 64 -11.92 1.11 3.77
N SER A 65 -11.91 1.65 4.99
CA SER A 65 -11.10 1.07 6.08
C SER A 65 -11.49 -0.36 6.46
N SER A 66 -12.73 -0.80 6.18
CA SER A 66 -13.12 -2.20 6.41
C SER A 66 -12.42 -3.18 5.47
N ASP A 67 -11.86 -2.69 4.37
CA ASP A 67 -11.20 -3.50 3.35
C ASP A 67 -9.67 -3.59 3.57
N LEU A 68 -9.15 -2.92 4.61
CA LEU A 68 -7.79 -3.16 5.10
C LEU A 68 -7.78 -4.51 5.82
N GLU A 69 -7.31 -5.58 5.16
CA GLU A 69 -7.41 -6.94 5.72
C GLU A 69 -6.25 -7.29 6.63
N ALA A 70 -5.04 -6.83 6.29
CA ALA A 70 -3.84 -7.16 7.04
C ALA A 70 -2.82 -6.03 6.96
N VAL A 71 -2.00 -5.92 8.00
CA VAL A 71 -0.94 -4.93 8.10
C VAL A 71 0.35 -5.53 8.60
N ARG A 72 1.45 -4.87 8.25
CA ARG A 72 2.74 -5.02 8.93
C ARG A 72 3.25 -3.63 9.30
N VAL A 73 3.96 -3.55 10.40
CA VAL A 73 4.48 -2.31 10.95
C VAL A 73 5.96 -2.48 11.18
N ALA A 74 6.70 -1.42 10.89
CA ALA A 74 8.08 -1.31 11.27
C ALA A 74 8.42 0.11 11.72
N VAL A 75 9.40 0.23 12.60
CA VAL A 75 9.84 1.52 13.14
C VAL A 75 11.27 1.76 12.70
N SER A 76 11.52 2.94 12.14
CA SER A 76 12.86 3.42 11.81
C SER A 76 13.21 4.63 12.68
N ALA A 77 14.45 5.10 12.60
CA ALA A 77 14.88 6.34 13.25
C ALA A 77 14.09 7.59 12.79
N TYR A 78 13.41 7.51 11.66
CA TYR A 78 12.71 8.64 11.04
C TYR A 78 11.18 8.60 11.26
N GLY A 79 10.64 7.46 11.67
CA GLY A 79 9.21 7.32 11.84
C GLY A 79 8.71 5.88 11.75
N LEU A 80 7.39 5.76 11.68
CA LEU A 80 6.69 4.50 11.55
C LEU A 80 6.36 4.22 10.08
N HIS A 81 6.60 2.99 9.66
CA HIS A 81 6.21 2.47 8.36
C HIS A 81 5.07 1.48 8.57
N LEU A 82 3.90 1.79 8.03
CA LEU A 82 2.74 0.92 8.02
C LEU A 82 2.55 0.40 6.60
N PHE A 83 2.58 -0.91 6.46
CA PHE A 83 2.26 -1.62 5.24
C PHE A 83 0.84 -2.14 5.37
N GLY A 84 0.01 -1.92 4.34
CA GLY A 84 -1.38 -2.36 4.32
C GLY A 84 -1.68 -3.21 3.10
N LYS A 85 -2.36 -4.34 3.32
CA LYS A 85 -3.01 -5.14 2.29
C LYS A 85 -4.48 -4.74 2.24
N VAL A 86 -4.88 -4.06 1.16
CA VAL A 86 -6.22 -3.50 0.99
C VAL A 86 -6.94 -4.27 -0.11
N LYS A 87 -8.09 -4.86 0.22
CA LYS A 87 -8.93 -5.57 -0.74
C LYS A 87 -9.65 -4.59 -1.66
N ILE A 88 -9.76 -4.93 -2.94
CA ILE A 88 -10.68 -4.29 -3.87
C ILE A 88 -12.02 -5.04 -3.79
N PRO A 89 -13.10 -4.45 -3.25
CA PRO A 89 -14.32 -5.19 -2.92
C PRO A 89 -15.04 -5.80 -4.12
N THR A 90 -14.89 -5.18 -5.28
CA THR A 90 -15.60 -5.52 -6.52
C THR A 90 -15.00 -6.72 -7.26
N VAL A 91 -13.83 -7.21 -6.85
CA VAL A 91 -13.12 -8.31 -7.51
C VAL A 91 -12.65 -9.33 -6.49
N ASP A 92 -12.85 -10.61 -6.81
CA ASP A 92 -12.36 -11.68 -5.98
C ASP A 92 -10.83 -11.78 -6.06
N ASN A 93 -10.19 -12.03 -4.92
CA ASN A 93 -8.74 -12.20 -4.82
C ASN A 93 -7.91 -11.05 -5.44
N ALA A 94 -8.35 -9.80 -5.30
CA ALA A 94 -7.65 -8.61 -5.79
C ALA A 94 -7.34 -7.63 -4.65
N TYR A 95 -6.07 -7.29 -4.53
CA TYR A 95 -5.54 -6.47 -3.46
C TYR A 95 -4.54 -5.46 -4.00
N ILE A 96 -4.45 -4.31 -3.34
CA ILE A 96 -3.31 -3.40 -3.46
C ILE A 96 -2.49 -3.48 -2.17
N HIS A 97 -1.18 -3.38 -2.30
CA HIS A 97 -0.29 -3.19 -1.16
C HIS A 97 0.12 -1.72 -1.10
N VAL A 98 0.00 -1.11 0.07
CA VAL A 98 0.28 0.32 0.28
C VAL A 98 1.26 0.50 1.41
N ARG A 99 2.09 1.53 1.29
CA ARG A 99 3.00 1.96 2.36
C ARG A 99 2.60 3.34 2.83
N ILE A 100 2.43 3.47 4.13
CA ILE A 100 2.05 4.70 4.83
C ILE A 100 3.19 5.05 5.78
N PHE A 101 3.59 6.31 5.75
CA PHE A 101 4.63 6.83 6.62
C PHE A 101 4.03 7.72 7.70
N GLY A 102 4.34 7.41 8.97
CA GLY A 102 3.96 8.20 10.13
C GLY A 102 5.17 8.92 10.72
N SER A 103 5.24 10.24 10.57
CA SER A 103 6.24 11.10 11.20
C SER A 103 5.70 11.79 12.44
N ALA A 104 6.59 12.25 13.32
CA ALA A 104 6.21 13.16 14.40
C ALA A 104 5.64 14.45 13.80
N LYS A 105 4.61 15.01 14.45
CA LYS A 105 4.11 16.35 14.18
C LYS A 105 5.19 17.38 14.54
N ASP A 106 5.10 18.55 13.93
CA ASP A 106 6.03 19.62 14.25
C ASP A 106 5.95 19.99 15.74
N GLY A 107 7.11 20.04 16.39
CA GLY A 107 7.22 20.29 17.83
C GLY A 107 6.90 19.11 18.77
N THR A 108 6.70 17.89 18.26
CA THR A 108 6.49 16.68 19.09
C THR A 108 7.61 15.65 18.89
N ASP A 109 7.70 14.66 19.77
CA ASP A 109 8.66 13.55 19.60
C ASP A 109 8.02 12.32 18.94
N GLY A 110 6.71 12.35 18.70
CA GLY A 110 5.97 11.26 18.05
C GLY A 110 5.87 10.01 18.92
N SER A 111 6.08 10.15 20.24
CA SER A 111 6.00 9.04 21.19
C SER A 111 4.59 8.49 21.33
N SER A 112 3.56 9.31 21.09
CA SER A 112 2.15 8.92 21.10
C SER A 112 1.54 8.88 19.69
N THR A 113 0.39 8.21 19.55
CA THR A 113 -0.36 8.15 18.28
C THR A 113 -0.91 9.51 17.87
N ASP A 114 -1.31 10.35 18.83
CA ASP A 114 -1.87 11.69 18.57
C ASP A 114 -0.81 12.70 18.15
N GLU A 115 0.46 12.38 18.37
CA GLU A 115 1.62 13.18 17.96
C GLU A 115 2.16 12.80 16.59
N ARG A 116 1.48 11.90 15.85
CA ARG A 116 1.89 11.48 14.51
C ARG A 116 1.01 12.07 13.42
N GLU A 117 1.64 12.44 12.32
CA GLU A 117 0.96 12.70 11.04
C GLU A 117 1.31 11.61 10.04
N TYR A 118 0.31 11.18 9.26
CA TYR A 118 0.46 10.09 8.30
C TYR A 118 0.36 10.62 6.88
N LYS A 119 1.19 10.07 5.99
CA LYS A 119 1.20 10.39 4.56
C LYS A 119 1.29 9.08 3.77
N LEU A 120 0.60 9.02 2.64
CA LEU A 120 0.80 7.94 1.70
C LEU A 120 2.25 8.02 1.21
N HIS A 121 3.01 6.96 1.40
CA HIS A 121 4.38 6.87 0.92
C HIS A 121 4.39 6.34 -0.50
N SER A 122 3.72 5.21 -0.72
CA SER A 122 3.69 4.57 -2.04
C SER A 122 2.61 3.49 -2.19
N ILE A 123 2.36 3.09 -3.44
CA ILE A 123 1.47 1.99 -3.83
C ILE A 123 2.34 0.97 -4.56
N HIS A 124 2.35 -0.26 -4.08
CA HIS A 124 3.25 -1.28 -4.57
C HIS A 124 2.96 -1.65 -6.02
N THR A 125 4.00 -1.63 -6.83
CA THR A 125 4.05 -2.24 -8.14
C THR A 125 5.31 -3.10 -8.26
N GLU A 126 5.22 -4.17 -9.05
CA GLU A 126 6.33 -5.09 -9.29
C GLU A 126 6.60 -5.22 -10.79
N GLU A 127 7.89 -5.19 -11.13
CA GLU A 127 8.45 -5.66 -12.38
C GLU A 127 9.40 -6.82 -12.05
N VAL A 128 8.98 -8.06 -12.32
CA VAL A 128 9.79 -9.26 -12.08
C VAL A 128 10.24 -9.85 -13.40
N VAL A 129 11.56 -10.03 -13.56
CA VAL A 129 12.13 -10.78 -14.67
C VAL A 129 12.17 -12.26 -14.28
N LYS A 130 11.40 -13.09 -14.99
CA LYS A 130 11.39 -14.54 -14.84
C LYS A 130 12.68 -15.15 -15.39
N GLY A 131 12.96 -16.40 -14.99
CA GLY A 131 14.16 -17.12 -15.41
C GLY A 131 14.26 -17.43 -16.91
N ASP A 132 13.15 -17.30 -17.65
CA ASP A 132 13.08 -17.40 -19.11
C ASP A 132 13.27 -16.04 -19.82
N GLY A 133 13.43 -14.95 -19.06
CA GLY A 133 13.56 -13.59 -19.57
C GLY A 133 12.24 -12.83 -19.70
N ASP A 134 11.10 -13.46 -19.43
CA ASP A 134 9.79 -12.79 -19.48
C ASP A 134 9.65 -11.82 -18.31
N ARG A 135 9.09 -10.63 -18.59
CA ARG A 135 8.79 -9.64 -17.55
C ARG A 135 7.34 -9.75 -17.13
N VAL A 136 7.11 -9.80 -15.83
CA VAL A 136 5.77 -9.71 -15.23
C VAL A 136 5.66 -8.37 -14.54
N TYR A 137 4.68 -7.60 -15.00
CA TYR A 137 4.29 -6.32 -14.43
C TYR A 137 2.98 -6.51 -13.68
N ARG A 138 2.91 -6.13 -12.40
CA ARG A 138 1.65 -6.15 -11.64
C ARG A 138 1.58 -5.04 -10.60
N ALA A 139 0.39 -4.49 -10.43
CA ALA A 139 0.00 -3.59 -9.34
C ALA A 139 -1.13 -4.19 -8.47
N ILE A 140 -1.67 -5.34 -8.89
CA ILE A 140 -2.74 -6.06 -8.21
C ILE A 140 -2.20 -7.40 -7.72
N PHE A 141 -2.38 -7.63 -6.43
CA PHE A 141 -1.91 -8.79 -5.69
C PHE A 141 -3.06 -9.71 -5.32
N GLY A 142 -2.76 -10.97 -5.10
CA GLY A 142 -3.67 -11.96 -4.55
C GLY A 142 -3.60 -11.99 -3.02
N LYS A 143 -4.59 -12.66 -2.41
CA LYS A 143 -4.70 -12.85 -0.97
C LYS A 143 -3.45 -13.44 -0.33
N ASN A 144 -2.81 -14.37 -1.04
CA ASN A 144 -1.65 -15.12 -0.56
C ASN A 144 -0.31 -14.45 -0.90
N ASP A 145 -0.30 -13.37 -1.69
CA ASP A 145 0.94 -12.63 -1.91
C ASP A 145 1.40 -12.01 -0.58
N GLU A 146 2.68 -12.13 -0.27
CA GLU A 146 3.22 -11.64 0.99
C GLU A 146 3.22 -10.10 1.01
N LEU A 147 2.98 -9.53 2.20
CA LEU A 147 3.11 -8.10 2.41
C LEU A 147 4.56 -7.85 2.83
N GLU A 148 5.44 -7.67 1.86
CA GLU A 148 6.88 -7.48 2.06
C GLU A 148 7.27 -6.01 2.02
N TRP A 149 8.55 -5.73 2.27
CA TRP A 149 9.10 -4.40 2.09
C TRP A 149 9.14 -4.05 0.60
N PHE A 150 8.73 -2.84 0.25
CA PHE A 150 8.85 -2.29 -1.09
C PHE A 150 9.15 -0.79 -1.07
N GLU A 151 9.88 -0.33 -2.08
CA GLU A 151 10.23 1.09 -2.28
C GLU A 151 9.40 1.77 -3.36
N THR A 152 8.69 0.99 -4.19
CA THR A 152 7.81 1.47 -5.26
C THR A 152 6.55 2.13 -4.74
#